data_AF-A0A7X7DS10-F1
#
_entry.id   AF-A0A7X7DS10-F1
#
_cell.length_a   1.000
_cell.length_b   1.000
_cell.length_c   1.000
_cell.angle_alpha   90.00
_cell.angle_beta   90.00
_cell.angle_gamma   90.00
#
_symmetry.space_group_name_H-M   'P 1'
#
loop_
_entity.id
_entity.type
_entity.pdbx_description
1 polymer ?
#
loop_
_entity_poly.entity_id
_entity_poly.type
_entity_poly.pdbx_seq_one_letter_code
_entity_poly.pdbx_strand_id
1 'polypeptide(L)' 'MASFPQATARVAVGELIGKIRAHYGKSVETNIYDPRCLFWFFDLVRFNIRAEPTWVFDGKLLFRGIPNWEELREKMDATL' A
#
# COMPACT_ATOMS: atom_id res chain seq x y z
N MET A 1 -10.67 -15.45 -19.68
CA MET A 1 -9.63 -14.48 -19.25
C MET A 1 -8.73 -15.19 -18.26
N ALA A 2 -7.47 -15.38 -18.60
CA ALA A 2 -6.50 -15.99 -17.68
C ALA A 2 -6.51 -15.20 -16.36
N SER A 3 -6.82 -15.88 -15.26
CA SER A 3 -6.83 -15.33 -13.91
C SER A 3 -5.46 -14.71 -13.62
N PHE A 4 -5.36 -13.39 -13.66
CA PHE A 4 -4.15 -12.72 -13.21
C PHE A 4 -4.00 -13.03 -11.70
N PRO A 5 -2.85 -13.57 -11.26
CA PRO A 5 -2.62 -13.84 -9.85
C PRO A 5 -2.91 -12.59 -9.02
N GLN A 6 -3.69 -12.74 -7.95
CA GLN A 6 -4.06 -11.66 -7.03
C GLN A 6 -4.91 -10.51 -7.66
N ALA A 7 -5.66 -10.75 -8.73
CA ALA A 7 -6.52 -9.75 -9.35
C ALA A 7 -7.47 -9.06 -8.34
N THR A 8 -8.14 -9.84 -7.48
CA THR A 8 -9.02 -9.32 -6.42
C THR A 8 -8.27 -8.40 -5.46
N ALA A 9 -7.03 -8.75 -5.10
CA ALA A 9 -6.24 -7.93 -4.20
C ALA A 9 -5.85 -6.59 -4.85
N ARG A 10 -5.53 -6.59 -6.14
CA ARG A 10 -5.20 -5.36 -6.88
C ARG A 10 -6.39 -4.39 -6.94
N VAL A 11 -7.59 -4.91 -7.17
CA VAL A 11 -8.82 -4.11 -7.17
C VAL A 11 -9.03 -3.46 -5.79
N ALA A 12 -8.96 -4.26 -4.73
CA ALA A 12 -9.15 -3.76 -3.37
C ALA A 12 -8.09 -2.72 -2.96
N VAL A 13 -6.82 -2.93 -3.32
CA VAL A 13 -5.74 -1.94 -3.11
C VAL A 13 -6.02 -0.66 -3.92
N GLY A 14 -6.46 -0.79 -5.17
CA GLY A 14 -6.81 0.35 -6.03
C GLY A 14 -7.95 1.20 -5.45
N GLU A 15 -8.98 0.58 -4.89
CA GLU A 15 -10.06 1.28 -4.20
C GLU A 15 -9.57 2.08 -2.99
N LEU A 16 -8.69 1.48 -2.17
CA LEU A 16 -8.09 2.15 -1.03
C LEU A 16 -7.22 3.34 -1.45
N ILE A 17 -6.39 3.19 -2.49
CA ILE A 17 -5.60 4.29 -3.05
C ILE A 17 -6.49 5.42 -3.55
N GLY A 18 -7.60 5.08 -4.21
CA GLY A 18 -8.61 6.07 -4.63
C GLY A 18 -9.17 6.86 -3.45
N LYS A 19 -9.47 6.18 -2.33
CA LYS A 19 -9.94 6.82 -1.09
C LYS A 19 -8.86 7.71 -0.45
N ILE A 20 -7.60 7.27 -0.41
CA ILE A 20 -6.47 8.09 0.09
C ILE A 20 -6.39 9.40 -0.70
N ARG A 21 -6.40 9.29 -2.04
CA ARG A 21 -6.33 10.46 -2.92
C ARG A 21 -7.54 11.39 -2.77
N ALA A 22 -8.73 10.83 -2.57
CA ALA A 22 -9.95 11.62 -2.35
C ALA A 22 -9.94 12.32 -0.98
N HIS A 23 -9.40 11.70 0.05
CA HIS A 23 -9.43 12.21 1.42
C HIS A 23 -8.29 13.18 1.73
N TYR A 24 -7.05 12.79 1.41
CA TYR A 24 -5.84 13.58 1.71
C TYR A 24 -5.43 14.50 0.55
N GLY A 25 -5.95 14.26 -0.66
CA GLY A 25 -5.70 15.14 -1.80
C GLY A 25 -4.22 15.21 -2.16
N LYS A 26 -3.64 16.41 -2.03
CA LYS A 26 -2.23 16.68 -2.34
C LYS A 26 -1.29 16.60 -1.12
N SER A 27 -1.81 16.40 0.09
CA SER A 27 -0.95 16.30 1.28
C SER A 27 -0.22 14.96 1.39
N VAL A 28 -0.73 13.93 0.70
CA VAL A 28 -0.14 12.59 0.69
C VAL A 28 0.16 12.18 -0.75
N GLU A 29 1.43 11.87 -1.00
CA GLU A 29 1.86 11.22 -2.24
C GLU A 29 1.70 9.70 -2.11
N THR A 30 1.05 9.07 -3.09
CA THR A 30 0.84 7.62 -3.09
C THR A 30 1.59 6.98 -4.25
N ASN A 31 2.52 6.09 -3.93
CA ASN A 31 3.33 5.35 -4.90
C ASN A 31 3.07 3.84 -4.77
N ILE A 32 3.02 3.15 -5.91
CA ILE A 32 2.86 1.68 -5.96
C ILE A 32 4.18 1.08 -6.44
N TYR A 33 4.75 0.19 -5.64
CA TYR A 33 5.99 -0.49 -5.96
C TYR A 33 5.74 -1.95 -6.35
N ASP A 34 6.35 -2.38 -7.44
CA ASP A 34 6.42 -3.80 -7.79
C ASP A 34 7.63 -4.43 -7.09
N PRO A 35 7.47 -5.47 -6.27
CA PRO A 35 8.57 -6.10 -5.54
C PRO A 35 9.60 -6.79 -6.45
N ARG A 36 9.31 -6.95 -7.74
CA ARG A 36 10.27 -7.48 -8.73
C ARG A 36 11.18 -6.39 -9.30
N CYS A 37 10.89 -5.13 -9.00
CA CYS A 37 11.69 -4.00 -9.44
C CYS A 37 12.90 -3.82 -8.51
N LEU A 38 14.10 -4.05 -9.05
CA LEU A 38 15.37 -4.04 -8.29
C LEU A 38 15.70 -2.69 -7.64
N PHE A 39 15.14 -1.58 -8.15
CA PHE A 39 15.34 -0.25 -7.56
C PHE A 39 14.84 -0.16 -6.10
N TRP A 40 13.87 -0.98 -5.73
CA TRP A 40 13.25 -0.97 -4.40
C TRP A 40 13.75 -2.10 -3.51
N PHE A 41 14.83 -2.79 -3.90
CA PHE A 41 15.35 -3.94 -3.17
C PHE A 41 15.63 -3.64 -1.69
N PHE A 42 16.17 -2.47 -1.38
CA PHE A 42 16.44 -2.05 0.00
C PHE A 42 15.17 -1.95 0.83
N ASP A 43 14.07 -1.43 0.28
CA ASP A 43 12.80 -1.34 0.98
C ASP A 43 12.16 -2.71 1.18
N LEU A 44 12.32 -3.63 0.22
CA LEU A 44 11.87 -5.03 0.39
C LEU A 44 12.55 -5.70 1.59
N VAL A 45 13.86 -5.51 1.74
CA VAL A 45 14.62 -6.04 2.88
C VAL A 45 14.25 -5.30 4.17
N ARG A 46 14.27 -3.95 4.14
CA ARG A 46 14.00 -3.09 5.30
C ARG A 46 12.64 -3.40 5.94
N PHE A 47 11.61 -3.57 5.12
CA PHE A 47 10.26 -3.84 5.60
C PHE A 47 9.92 -5.33 5.63
N ASN A 48 10.85 -6.22 5.26
CA ASN A 48 10.65 -7.67 5.18
C ASN A 48 9.36 -8.00 4.39
N ILE A 49 9.29 -7.45 3.18
CA ILE A 49 8.15 -7.57 2.26
C ILE A 49 8.17 -8.98 1.66
N ARG A 50 7.01 -9.64 1.69
CA ARG A 50 6.80 -10.99 1.15
C ARG A 50 5.80 -10.93 -0.01
N ALA A 51 4.91 -11.90 -0.13
CA ALA A 51 3.95 -12.00 -1.23
C ALA A 51 2.68 -11.15 -1.04
N GLU A 52 2.46 -10.59 0.15
CA GLU A 52 1.27 -9.82 0.50
C GLU A 52 1.46 -8.31 0.25
N PRO A 53 0.40 -7.57 -0.13
CA PRO A 53 0.46 -6.11 -0.21
C PRO A 53 0.95 -5.52 1.11
N THR A 54 1.86 -4.55 1.04
CA THR A 54 2.45 -3.93 2.22
C THR A 54 2.31 -2.42 2.12
N TRP A 55 1.79 -1.81 3.17
CA TRP A 55 1.52 -0.37 3.24
C TRP A 55 2.58 0.29 4.10
N VAL A 56 3.36 1.18 3.47
CA VAL A 56 4.40 1.98 4.12
C VAL A 56 4.01 3.43 3.99
N PHE A 57 4.09 4.17 5.09
CA PHE A 57 3.80 5.60 5.14
C PHE A 57 4.90 6.30 5.93
N ASP A 58 5.47 7.34 5.34
CA ASP A 58 6.59 8.10 5.91
C ASP A 58 7.72 7.21 6.48
N GLY A 59 8.13 6.20 5.71
CA GLY A 59 9.19 5.26 6.10
C GLY A 59 8.84 4.29 7.22
N LYS A 60 7.56 4.22 7.65
CA LYS A 60 7.05 3.30 8.67
C LYS A 60 6.11 2.28 8.04
N LEU A 61 6.23 1.03 8.47
CA LEU A 61 5.29 -0.03 8.11
C LEU A 61 3.95 0.20 8.84
N LEU A 62 2.88 0.49 8.11
CA LEU A 62 1.54 0.66 8.68
C LEU A 62 0.77 -0.66 8.73
N PHE A 63 0.74 -1.40 7.63
CA PHE A 63 -0.07 -2.62 7.48
C PHE A 63 0.56 -3.63 6.52
N ARG A 64 0.22 -4.90 6.76
CA ARG A 64 0.43 -6.03 5.86
C ARG A 64 -0.93 -6.59 5.45
N GLY A 65 -1.08 -6.94 4.18
CA GLY A 65 -2.36 -7.33 3.59
C GLY A 65 -3.19 -6.12 3.15
N ILE A 66 -4.50 -6.33 3.05
CA ILE A 66 -5.47 -5.32 2.58
C ILE A 66 -6.32 -4.90 3.78
N PRO A 67 -6.06 -3.73 4.38
CA PRO A 67 -6.83 -3.25 5.53
C PRO A 67 -8.21 -2.73 5.13
N ASN A 68 -9.09 -2.52 6.11
CA ASN A 68 -10.24 -1.66 5.95
C ASN A 68 -9.79 -0.20 5.75
N TRP A 69 -10.59 0.60 5.05
CA TRP A 69 -10.40 2.03 4.94
C TRP A 69 -10.30 2.73 6.30
N GLU A 70 -11.16 2.40 7.25
CA GLU A 70 -11.18 3.09 8.56
C GLU A 70 -9.90 2.82 9.34
N GLU A 71 -9.43 1.57 9.37
CA GLU A 71 -8.18 1.18 10.01
C GLU A 71 -6.96 1.83 9.35
N LEU A 72 -6.96 1.90 8.02
CA LEU A 72 -5.89 2.55 7.26
C LEU A 72 -5.84 4.05 7.57
N ARG A 73 -7.00 4.71 7.53
CA ARG A 73 -7.13 6.14 7.82
C ARG A 73 -6.67 6.47 9.23
N GLU A 74 -7.13 5.71 10.23
CA GLU A 74 -6.76 5.93 11.64
C GLU A 74 -5.24 5.88 11.86
N LYS A 75 -4.54 4.90 11.26
CA LYS A 75 -3.08 4.84 11.37
C LYS A 75 -2.35 5.94 10.60
N MET A 76 -2.88 6.34 9.45
CA MET A 76 -2.33 7.46 8.68
C MET A 76 -2.48 8.77 9.45
N ASP A 77 -3.66 9.04 10.00
CA ASP A 77 -3.96 10.23 10.80
C ASP A 77 -3.12 10.30 12.07
N ALA A 78 -2.82 9.15 12.71
CA ALA A 78 -1.93 9.10 13.87
C ALA A 78 -0.45 9.37 13.52
N THR A 79 -0.09 9.35 12.24
CA THR A 79 1.30 9.52 11.76
C THR A 79 1.53 10.86 11.06
N LEU A 80 0.47 11.55 10.64
CA LEU A 80 0.48 12.91 10.06
C LEU A 80 0.65 13.99 11.14
#